data_AF-A0A523JVI8-F1
#
_entry.id   AF-A0A523JVI8-F1
#
_cell.length_a   1.000
_cell.length_b   1.000
_cell.length_c   1.000
_cell.angle_alpha   90.00
_cell.angle_beta   90.00
_cell.angle_gamma   90.00
#
_symmetry.space_group_name_H-M   'P 1'
#
loop_
_entity.id
_entity.type
_entity.pdbx_description
1 polymer ?
#
loop_
_entity_poly.entity_id
_entity_poly.type
_entity_poly.pdbx_seq_one_letter_code
_entity_poly.pdbx_strand_id
1 'polypeptide(L)' 'VEGYKVGISPPSFDKQFVRDYLDTLDWDKTAPGPTLPADILNQTSERYQEALTRLFD' A
#
# COMPACT_ATOMS: atom_id res chain seq x y z
N VAL A 1 18.13 9.60 -2.86
CA VAL A 1 16.84 9.16 -2.27
C VAL A 1 15.82 10.24 -2.54
N GLU A 2 15.16 10.20 -3.69
CA GLU A 2 14.16 11.21 -4.04
C GLU A 2 12.97 11.11 -3.08
N GLY A 3 12.50 12.25 -2.55
CA GLY A 3 11.23 12.33 -1.81
C GLY A 3 11.26 12.01 -0.31
N TYR A 4 12.35 11.48 0.26
CA TYR A 4 12.44 11.33 1.71
C TYR A 4 12.62 12.70 2.38
N LYS A 5 11.71 13.06 3.29
CA LYS A 5 11.83 14.20 4.21
C LYS A 5 11.43 13.75 5.60
N VAL A 6 12.18 14.17 6.62
CA VAL A 6 11.80 13.95 8.01
C VAL A 6 10.48 14.66 8.28
N GLY A 7 9.51 13.95 8.88
CA GLY A 7 8.20 14.50 9.22
C GLY A 7 7.08 14.28 8.19
N ILE A 8 7.35 13.57 7.08
CA ILE A 8 6.29 13.10 6.16
C ILE A 8 6.31 11.58 6.06
N SER A 9 5.17 10.98 5.76
CA SER A 9 5.13 9.59 5.29
C SER A 9 5.83 9.54 3.93
N PRO A 10 6.89 8.72 3.77
CA PRO A 10 7.54 8.56 2.47
C PRO A 10 6.58 7.90 1.46
N PRO A 11 6.86 7.99 0.15
CA PRO A 11 6.13 7.21 -0.86
C PRO A 11 6.13 5.73 -0.46
N SER A 12 4.94 5.13 -0.35
CA SER A 12 4.82 3.72 -0.01
C SER A 12 5.15 2.86 -1.24
N PHE A 13 6.07 1.92 -1.02
CA PHE A 13 6.42 0.83 -1.93
C PHE A 13 5.83 -0.51 -1.45
N ASP A 14 4.78 -0.44 -0.62
CA ASP A 14 4.21 -1.58 0.07
C ASP A 14 2.67 -1.50 0.15
N LYS A 15 2.05 -2.13 1.16
CA LYS A 15 0.59 -2.32 1.29
C LYS A 15 -0.16 -1.10 1.79
N GLN A 16 0.35 0.12 1.59
CA GLN A 16 -0.31 1.31 2.13
C GLN A 16 -1.73 1.49 1.57
N PHE A 17 -1.95 1.27 0.27
CA PHE A 17 -3.29 1.32 -0.34
C PHE A 17 -4.29 0.37 0.32
N VAL A 18 -3.86 -0.85 0.66
CA VAL A 18 -4.70 -1.83 1.39
C VAL A 18 -5.00 -1.32 2.79
N ARG A 19 -4.01 -0.79 3.51
CA ARG A 19 -4.21 -0.25 4.86
C ARG A 19 -5.19 0.90 4.85
N ASP A 20 -4.98 1.87 3.96
CA ASP A 20 -5.82 3.05 3.82
C ASP A 20 -7.27 2.66 3.50
N TYR A 21 -7.47 1.72 2.56
CA TYR A 21 -8.80 1.19 2.26
C TYR A 21 -9.45 0.52 3.47
N LEU A 22 -8.73 -0.36 4.18
CA LEU A 22 -9.27 -1.06 5.34
C LEU A 22 -9.63 -0.11 6.48
N ASP A 23 -8.85 0.95 6.68
CA ASP A 23 -9.14 1.98 7.68
C ASP A 23 -10.35 2.86 7.31
N THR A 24 -10.89 2.78 6.07
CA THR A 24 -12.18 3.39 5.71
C THR A 24 -13.41 2.54 6.09
N LEU A 25 -13.20 1.27 6.42
CA LEU A 25 -14.27 0.34 6.76
C LEU A 25 -14.49 0.33 8.27
N ASP A 26 -15.72 0.02 8.70
CA ASP A 26 -16.03 -0.27 10.11
C ASP A 26 -15.60 -1.70 10.50
N TRP A 27 -14.43 -2.13 10.00
CA TRP A 27 -13.90 -3.45 10.24
C TRP A 27 -12.87 -3.39 11.38
N ASP A 28 -13.17 -4.10 12.46
CA ASP A 28 -12.37 -4.20 13.69
C ASP A 28 -11.07 -5.04 13.53
N LYS A 29 -10.70 -5.38 12.30
CA LYS A 29 -9.53 -6.20 11.95
C LYS A 29 -9.66 -7.66 12.41
N THR A 30 -10.87 -8.13 12.71
CA THR A 30 -11.17 -9.54 13.04
C THR A 30 -11.31 -10.39 11.78
N ALA A 31 -10.69 -11.58 11.76
CA ALA A 31 -10.80 -12.50 10.62
C ALA A 31 -12.20 -13.16 10.52
N PRO A 32 -12.70 -13.46 9.30
CA PRO A 32 -12.07 -13.22 8.00
C PRO A 32 -12.14 -11.74 7.58
N GLY A 33 -11.12 -11.27 6.88
CA GLY A 33 -11.09 -9.90 6.37
C GLY A 33 -12.04 -9.67 5.19
N PRO A 34 -12.42 -8.40 4.93
CA PRO A 34 -13.31 -8.04 3.84
C PRO A 34 -12.67 -8.30 2.48
N THR A 35 -13.50 -8.47 1.45
CA THR A 35 -13.03 -8.49 0.06
C THR A 35 -12.53 -7.10 -0.33
N LEU A 36 -11.35 -7.04 -0.94
CA LEU A 36 -10.76 -5.80 -1.42
C LEU A 36 -11.20 -5.51 -2.87
N PRO A 37 -11.51 -4.24 -3.20
CA PRO A 37 -11.71 -3.81 -4.58
C PRO A 37 -10.48 -4.09 -5.46
N ALA A 38 -10.73 -4.39 -6.74
CA ALA A 38 -9.67 -4.78 -7.67
C ALA A 38 -8.66 -3.64 -7.94
N ASP A 39 -9.11 -2.39 -7.91
CA ASP A 39 -8.26 -1.21 -8.04
C ASP A 39 -7.28 -1.05 -6.88
N ILE A 40 -7.70 -1.35 -5.65
CA ILE A 40 -6.80 -1.34 -4.47
C ILE A 40 -5.73 -2.44 -4.60
N LEU A 41 -6.12 -3.62 -5.09
CA LEU A 41 -5.19 -4.71 -5.36
C LEU A 41 -4.18 -4.34 -6.46
N ASN A 42 -4.66 -3.77 -7.56
CA ASN A 42 -3.82 -3.35 -8.68
C ASN A 42 -2.81 -2.27 -8.26
N GLN A 43 -3.27 -1.21 -7.59
CA GLN A 43 -2.40 -0.15 -7.08
C GLN A 43 -1.32 -0.69 -6.13
N THR A 44 -1.68 -1.64 -5.26
CA THR A 44 -0.71 -2.28 -4.36
C THR A 44 0.30 -3.12 -5.12
N SER A 45 -0.14 -3.87 -6.12
CA SER A 45 0.73 -4.69 -6.97
C SER A 45 1.75 -3.83 -7.74
N GLU A 46 1.30 -2.73 -8.33
CA GLU A 46 2.17 -1.78 -9.03
C GLU A 46 3.26 -1.21 -8.14
N ARG A 47 2.95 -0.87 -6.88
CA ARG A 47 3.98 -0.38 -5.93
C ARG A 47 5.04 -1.43 -5.64
N TYR A 48 4.63 -2.69 -5.47
CA TYR A 48 5.59 -3.78 -5.28
C TYR A 48 6.46 -4.02 -6.52
N GLN A 49 5.89 -3.92 -7.72
CA GLN A 49 6.65 -4.02 -8.97
C GLN A 49 7.65 -2.87 -9.11
N GLU A 50 7.23 -1.65 -8.80
CA GLU A 50 8.11 -0.48 -8.80
C GLU A 50 9.24 -0.60 -7.79
N ALA A 51 8.95 -1.11 -6.58
CA ALA A 51 9.95 -1.40 -5.57
C ALA A 51 10.99 -2.42 -6.07
N LEU A 52 10.53 -3.48 -6.70
CA LEU A 52 11.38 -4.51 -7.30
C LEU A 52 12.28 -3.90 -8.38
N THR A 53 11.71 -3.17 -9.34
CA THR A 53 12.46 -2.48 -10.39
C THR A 53 13.55 -1.59 -9.81
N ARG A 54 13.23 -0.73 -8.84
CA ARG A 54 14.21 0.18 -8.21
C ARG A 54 15.32 -0.49 -7.40
N LEU A 55 15.13 -1.74 -6.97
CA LEU A 55 16.12 -2.48 -6.18
C LEU A 55 17.11 -3.26 -7.06
N PHE A 56 16.68 -3.65 -8.26
CA PHE A 56 17.44 -4.53 -9.14
C PHE A 56 17.98 -3.83 -10.40
N ASP A 57 17.56 -2.59 -10.66
CA ASP A 57 18.15 -1.66 -11.62
C ASP A 57 19.20 -0.75 -10.96
#